data_AF-A0A7W7K3B8-F1
#
_entry.id   AF-A0A7W7K3B8-F1
#
_cell.length_a   1.000
_cell.length_b   1.000
_cell.length_c   1.000
_cell.angle_alpha   90.00
_cell.angle_beta   90.00
_cell.angle_gamma   90.00
#
_symmetry.space_group_name_H-M   'P 1'
#
loop_
_entity.id
_entity.type
_entity.pdbx_description
1 polymer ?
#
loop_
_entity_poly.entity_id
_entity_poly.type
_entity_poly.pdbx_seq_one_letter_code
_entity_poly.pdbx_strand_id
1 'polypeptide(L)'
;MKAAFWRFAHSRYHSRPISRLTDFAALTWAFFFIFVYSAALLAGWRPSVPETMIGLVLIGAPLMFGIVHRRIRLEAAKGPDALYRKRVAASR
;
A
#
# COMPACT_ATOMS: atom_id res chain seq x y z
N MET A 1 -2.79 -4.77 -16.55
CA MET A 1 -2.71 -4.09 -15.22
C MET A 1 -1.41 -3.31 -14.98
N LYS A 2 -0.21 -3.87 -15.26
CA LYS A 2 1.08 -3.20 -15.02
C LYS A 2 1.22 -1.82 -15.71
N ALA A 3 0.75 -1.69 -16.95
CA ALA A 3 0.79 -0.42 -17.70
C ALA A 3 0.01 0.71 -17.02
N ALA A 4 -1.24 0.45 -16.63
CA ALA A 4 -2.11 1.43 -15.97
C ALA A 4 -1.53 1.87 -14.62
N PHE A 5 -0.97 0.92 -13.86
CA PHE A 5 -0.29 1.20 -12.60
C PHE A 5 0.88 2.18 -12.77
N TRP A 6 1.82 1.89 -13.69
CA TRP A 6 2.98 2.76 -13.90
C TRP A 6 2.62 4.09 -14.55
N ARG A 7 1.55 4.14 -15.36
CA ARG A 7 1.00 5.40 -15.87
C ARG A 7 0.47 6.28 -14.74
N PHE A 8 -0.28 5.71 -13.80
CA PHE A 8 -0.73 6.43 -12.60
C PHE A 8 0.45 6.88 -11.74
N ALA A 9 1.41 5.97 -11.47
CA ALA A 9 2.59 6.26 -10.66
C ALA A 9 3.41 7.43 -11.23
N HIS A 10 3.68 7.42 -12.54
CA HIS A 10 4.37 8.53 -13.21
C HIS A 10 3.56 9.82 -13.12
N SER A 11 2.28 9.82 -13.52
CA SER A 11 1.42 11.01 -13.50
C SER A 11 1.37 11.67 -12.11
N ARG A 12 1.28 10.87 -11.05
CA ARG A 12 1.08 11.36 -9.69
C ARG A 12 2.36 11.73 -8.94
N TYR A 13 3.50 11.11 -9.29
CA TYR A 13 4.73 11.18 -8.51
C TYR A 13 5.96 11.65 -9.31
N HIS A 14 5.87 11.99 -10.60
CA HIS A 14 7.04 12.51 -11.33
C HIS A 14 7.56 13.83 -10.77
N SER A 15 6.68 14.66 -10.20
CA SER A 15 6.98 16.00 -9.71
C SER A 15 6.84 16.14 -8.20
N ARG A 16 6.43 15.07 -7.49
CA ARG A 16 6.11 15.12 -6.07
C ARG A 16 7.04 14.21 -5.26
N PRO A 17 7.64 14.70 -4.17
CA PRO A 17 8.44 13.86 -3.29
C PRO A 17 7.55 12.77 -2.67
N ILE A 18 8.04 11.54 -2.70
CA ILE A 18 7.30 10.38 -2.20
C ILE A 18 7.64 10.17 -0.72
N SER A 19 6.67 10.41 0.16
CA SER A 19 6.88 10.48 1.61
C SER A 19 7.10 9.12 2.25
N ARG A 20 8.16 8.98 3.08
CA ARG A 20 8.35 7.78 3.90
C ARG A 20 7.29 7.66 5.01
N LEU A 21 6.69 8.78 5.44
CA LEU A 21 5.66 8.79 6.48
C LEU A 21 4.42 8.02 6.04
N THR A 22 4.09 8.03 4.75
CA THR A 22 2.97 7.26 4.21
C THR A 22 3.19 5.75 4.36
N ASP A 23 4.42 5.27 4.14
CA ASP A 23 4.78 3.85 4.36
C ASP A 23 4.63 3.48 5.85
N PHE A 24 5.13 4.35 6.74
CA PHE A 24 5.06 4.15 8.20
C PHE A 24 3.61 4.20 8.72
N ALA A 25 2.81 5.14 8.24
CA ALA A 25 1.41 5.26 8.62
C ALA A 25 0.61 4.01 8.23
N ALA A 26 0.80 3.52 7.00
CA ALA A 26 0.16 2.29 6.53
C ALA A 26 0.55 1.06 7.37
N LEU A 27 1.84 0.94 7.72
CA LEU A 27 2.34 -0.15 8.56
C LEU A 27 1.78 -0.06 10.00
N THR A 28 1.80 1.14 10.59
CA THR A 28 1.30 1.39 11.95
C THR A 28 -0.19 1.10 12.04
N TRP A 29 -0.96 1.53 11.04
CA TRP A 29 -2.39 1.23 10.93
C TRP A 29 -2.66 -0.27 10.91
N ALA A 30 -1.97 -1.00 10.04
CA ALA A 30 -2.12 -2.44 9.93
C ALA A 30 -1.77 -3.16 11.24
N PHE A 31 -0.66 -2.76 11.86
CA PHE A 31 -0.23 -3.34 13.14
C PHE A 31 -1.25 -3.08 14.26
N PHE A 32 -1.78 -1.85 14.35
CA PHE A 32 -2.82 -1.51 15.32
C PHE A 32 -4.03 -2.42 15.19
N PHE A 33 -4.57 -2.58 13.98
CA PHE A 33 -5.74 -3.42 13.77
C PHE A 33 -5.45 -4.91 13.98
N ILE A 34 -4.29 -5.42 13.54
CA ILE A 34 -3.88 -6.80 13.85
C ILE A 34 -3.87 -7.01 15.36
N PHE A 35 -3.28 -6.08 16.11
CA PHE A 35 -3.19 -6.18 17.57
C PHE A 35 -4.57 -6.17 18.24
N VAL A 36 -5.43 -5.21 17.88
CA VAL A 36 -6.79 -5.08 18.44
C VAL A 36 -7.67 -6.29 18.12
N TYR A 37 -7.70 -6.71 16.86
CA TYR A 37 -8.50 -7.88 16.45
C TYR A 37 -7.98 -9.16 17.11
N SER A 38 -6.66 -9.34 17.20
CA SER A 38 -6.07 -10.50 17.87
C SER A 38 -6.41 -10.52 19.37
N ALA A 39 -6.32 -9.37 20.05
CA ALA A 39 -6.69 -9.26 21.46
C ALA A 39 -8.18 -9.57 21.69
N ALA A 40 -9.07 -9.09 20.82
CA ALA A 40 -10.49 -9.38 20.89
C ALA A 40 -10.79 -10.88 20.70
N LEU A 41 -10.13 -11.54 19.74
CA LEU A 41 -10.25 -12.98 19.54
C LEU A 41 -9.78 -13.77 20.77
N LEU A 42 -8.66 -13.37 21.38
CA LEU A 42 -8.15 -13.98 22.61
C LEU A 42 -9.09 -13.75 23.82
N ALA A 43 -9.82 -12.64 23.83
CA ALA A 43 -10.86 -12.35 24.83
C ALA A 43 -12.18 -13.11 24.59
N GLY A 44 -12.25 -13.99 23.58
CA GLY A 44 -13.42 -14.83 23.29
C GLY A 44 -14.43 -14.21 22.34
N TRP A 45 -14.10 -13.09 21.68
CA TRP A 45 -14.95 -12.56 20.62
C TRP A 45 -15.00 -13.54 19.44
N ARG A 46 -16.20 -13.80 18.93
CA ARG A 46 -16.44 -14.70 17.79
C ARG A 46 -17.03 -13.88 16.64
N PRO A 47 -16.19 -13.31 15.76
CA PRO A 47 -16.69 -12.50 14.67
C PRO A 47 -17.51 -13.36 13.69
N SER A 48 -18.60 -12.77 13.22
CA SER A 48 -19.34 -13.26 12.07
C SER A 48 -18.49 -13.15 10.79
N VAL A 49 -18.95 -13.80 9.71
CA VAL A 49 -18.29 -13.75 8.40
C VAL A 49 -18.15 -12.30 7.89
N PRO A 50 -19.18 -11.43 7.95
CA PRO A 50 -19.03 -10.02 7.54
C PRO A 50 -18.00 -9.26 8.35
N GLU A 51 -17.97 -9.43 9.69
CA GLU A 51 -17.00 -8.75 10.56
C GLU A 51 -15.57 -9.19 10.26
N THR A 52 -15.38 -10.48 9.96
CA THR A 52 -14.09 -11.02 9.53
C THR A 52 -13.64 -10.40 8.22
N MET A 53 -14.54 -10.29 7.23
CA MET A 53 -14.22 -9.64 5.94
C MET A 53 -13.86 -8.16 6.12
N ILE A 54 -14.60 -7.44 6.96
CA ILE A 54 -14.30 -6.04 7.28
C ILE A 54 -12.91 -5.92 7.92
N GLY A 55 -12.59 -6.76 8.90
CA GLY A 55 -11.27 -6.80 9.53
C GLY A 55 -10.14 -7.06 8.53
N LEU A 56 -10.33 -8.03 7.63
CA LEU A 56 -9.36 -8.32 6.57
C LEU A 56 -9.17 -7.14 5.61
N VAL A 57 -10.23 -6.41 5.27
CA VAL A 57 -10.12 -5.20 4.43
C VAL A 57 -9.42 -4.06 5.18
N LEU A 58 -9.76 -3.84 6.45
CA LEU A 58 -9.16 -2.81 7.31
C LEU A 58 -7.66 -3.00 7.51
N ILE A 59 -7.18 -4.25 7.51
CA ILE A 59 -5.76 -4.58 7.61
C ILE A 59 -5.12 -4.61 6.22
N GLY A 60 -5.75 -5.33 5.29
CA GLY A 60 -5.19 -5.65 3.98
C GLY A 60 -5.10 -4.45 3.05
N ALA A 61 -6.12 -3.58 2.99
CA ALA A 61 -6.12 -2.45 2.07
C ALA A 61 -5.00 -1.43 2.39
N PRO A 62 -4.80 -1.01 3.66
CA PRO A 62 -3.67 -0.15 4.03
C PRO A 62 -2.31 -0.79 3.77
N LEU A 63 -2.15 -2.09 4.07
CA LEU A 63 -0.90 -2.81 3.77
C LEU A 63 -0.59 -2.82 2.27
N MET A 64 -1.57 -3.17 1.45
CA MET A 64 -1.42 -3.17 -0.01
C MET A 64 -1.11 -1.78 -0.53
N PHE A 65 -1.76 -0.74 0.00
CA PHE A 65 -1.45 0.64 -0.32
C PHE A 65 0.00 0.99 0.04
N GLY A 66 0.46 0.67 1.25
CA GLY A 66 1.83 0.90 1.70
C GLY A 66 2.88 0.16 0.87
N ILE A 67 2.63 -1.10 0.50
CA ILE A 67 3.51 -1.90 -0.37
C ILE A 67 3.62 -1.26 -1.76
N VAL A 68 2.48 -0.86 -2.32
CA VAL A 68 2.44 -0.19 -3.63
C VAL A 68 3.16 1.15 -3.58
N HIS A 69 2.91 1.94 -2.54
CA HIS A 69 3.55 3.24 -2.35
C HIS A 69 5.08 3.09 -2.21
N ARG A 70 5.55 2.15 -1.39
CA ARG A 70 6.97 1.79 -1.25
C ARG A 70 7.58 1.38 -2.58
N ARG A 71 6.87 0.59 -3.40
CA ARG A 71 7.36 0.18 -4.73
C ARG A 71 7.59 1.38 -5.65
N ILE A 72 6.66 2.34 -5.67
CA ILE A 72 6.82 3.58 -6.46
C ILE A 72 8.02 4.37 -5.94
N ARG A 73 8.16 4.51 -4.62
CA ARG A 73 9.28 5.23 -3.99
C ARG A 73 10.63 4.64 -4.34
N LEU A 74 10.78 3.33 -4.21
CA LEU A 74 12.04 2.63 -4.52
C LEU A 74 12.39 2.74 -6.00
N GLU A 75 11.40 2.77 -6.89
CA GLU A 75 11.64 2.98 -8.30
C GLU A 75 12.04 4.42 -8.62
N ALA A 76 11.35 5.41 -8.06
CA ALA A 76 11.67 6.83 -8.24
C ALA A 76 13.06 7.19 -7.72
N ALA A 77 13.54 6.50 -6.68
CA ALA A 77 14.89 6.68 -6.12
C ALA A 77 16.01 6.28 -7.09
N LYS A 78 15.72 5.59 -8.20
CA LYS A 78 16.72 5.18 -9.21
C LYS A 78 17.11 6.30 -10.18
N GLY A 79 16.51 7.48 -10.07
CA GLY A 79 16.85 8.66 -10.88
C GLY A 79 15.63 9.38 -11.46
N PRO A 80 15.82 10.58 -12.02
CA PRO A 80 14.74 11.49 -12.43
C PRO A 80 13.76 10.85 -13.43
N ASP A 81 14.26 10.07 -14.39
CA ASP A 81 13.43 9.44 -15.42
C ASP A 81 13.01 7.99 -15.10
N ALA A 82 13.30 7.49 -13.89
CA ALA A 82 13.08 6.08 -13.57
C ALA A 82 11.61 5.66 -13.71
N LEU A 83 10.68 6.49 -13.23
CA LEU A 83 9.23 6.26 -13.37
C LEU A 83 8.79 6.35 -14.83
N TYR A 84 9.36 7.25 -15.62
CA TYR A 84 9.06 7.38 -17.05
C TYR A 84 9.51 6.14 -17.82
N ARG A 85 10.74 5.68 -17.59
CA ARG A 85 11.27 4.45 -18.19
C ARG A 85 10.41 3.24 -17.84
N LYS A 86 9.94 3.12 -16.58
CA LYS A 86 9.01 2.04 -16.19
C LYS A 86 7.66 2.13 -16.87
N ARG A 87 7.11 3.33 -17.03
CA ARG A 87 5.87 3.54 -17.78
C ARG A 87 6.03 3.06 -19.23
N VAL A 88 7.08 3.51 -19.94
CA VAL A 88 7.33 3.14 -21.34
C VAL A 88 7.55 1.64 -21.48
N ALA A 89 8.39 1.04 -20.61
CA ALA A 89 8.67 -0.39 -20.63
C ALA A 89 7.44 -1.27 -20.31
N ALA A 90 6.48 -0.76 -19.53
CA ALA A 90 5.26 -1.49 -19.21
C ALA A 90 4.14 -1.32 -20.26
N SER A 91 4.33 -0.41 -21.23
CA SER A 91 3.40 -0.12 -22.32
C SER A 91 3.84 -0.70 -23.67
N ARG A 92 5.06 -1.25 -23.75
CA ARG A 92 5.49 -2.16 -24.81
C ARG A 92 5.07 -3.58 -24.47
#